data_AF-A0AA88EW98-F1
#
_entry.id   AF-A0AA88EW98-F1
#
_cell.length_a   1.000
_cell.length_b   1.000
_cell.length_c   1.000
_cell.angle_alpha   90.00
_cell.angle_beta   90.00
_cell.angle_gamma   90.00
#
_symmetry.space_group_name_H-M   'P 1'
#
loop_
_entity.id
_entity.type
_entity.pdbx_description
1 polymer ?
#
loop_
_entity_poly.entity_id
_entity_poly.type
_entity_poly.pdbx_seq_one_letter_code
_entity_poly.pdbx_strand_id
1 'polypeptide(L)'
;MNLAQIKLPSRPLSLKRGVISVPAAYYFSIPVLLVILAVMLVAEGPGILRDYQISKDPLEIESGDINGSCKTRKAIFTTCEADLSYEHAGVSYTKEVEVMFVDFHSGDYETGLVISAKNPELATISLGIDMLWNRIITLGVFVALLGFGSLAMLFTLIRVLRARLQLRHPAPLTIIPVALTAVAEKRSRLFVTYADTVRDAKTKRQSFTHLERGRIPVVVGHTGKHDIALAVWHGNTALPVLLDDQLERIDLSNEERAQALASIAPMVASQAQEGSSTAGAAIKKQPGLLRRLGTFVAIVAVIIIAVFGYWLWYVTAAPSQFNSPGMDLNNMMPAALNEWGCARLQERFADGPAPFGCTAADYRSWK
;
A
#
# COMPACT_ATOMS: atom_id res chain seq x y z
N MET A 1 27.05 -7.67 26.14
CA MET A 1 27.00 -6.24 26.53
C MET A 1 26.34 -6.14 27.89
N ASN A 2 27.05 -5.71 28.93
CA ASN A 2 26.49 -5.65 30.29
C ASN A 2 25.88 -4.27 30.56
N LEU A 3 24.65 -4.05 30.09
CA LEU A 3 23.93 -2.77 30.25
C LEU A 3 23.56 -2.46 31.71
N ALA A 4 23.63 -3.45 32.60
CA ALA A 4 23.31 -3.30 34.03
C ALA A 4 24.32 -2.43 34.79
N GLN A 5 25.48 -2.12 34.19
CA GLN A 5 26.51 -1.27 34.81
C GLN A 5 26.25 0.23 34.62
N ILE A 6 25.32 0.62 33.75
CA ILE A 6 25.02 2.03 33.49
C ILE A 6 24.14 2.57 34.62
N LYS A 7 24.67 3.55 35.35
CA LYS A 7 24.00 4.14 36.51
C LYS A 7 23.16 5.33 36.06
N LEU A 8 21.86 5.13 35.88
CA LEU A 8 20.88 6.21 35.81
C LEU A 8 20.14 6.35 37.15
N PRO A 9 19.69 7.56 37.54
CA PRO A 9 18.89 7.75 38.73
C PRO A 9 17.62 6.90 38.70
N SER A 10 17.28 6.27 39.82
CA SER A 10 16.05 5.46 39.95
C SER A 10 14.78 6.30 40.12
N ARG A 11 14.91 7.61 40.32
CA ARG A 11 13.78 8.54 40.42
C ARG A 11 13.08 8.73 39.06
N PRO A 12 11.79 9.06 39.03
CA PRO A 12 11.10 9.44 37.79
C PRO A 12 11.74 10.66 37.15
N LEU A 13 12.03 10.58 35.84
CA LEU A 13 12.67 11.64 35.07
C LEU A 13 11.81 12.03 33.86
N SER A 14 11.91 13.29 33.45
CA SER A 14 11.29 13.80 32.23
C SER A 14 12.31 13.81 31.08
N LEU A 15 11.83 13.77 29.83
CA LEU A 15 12.69 13.85 28.64
C LEU A 15 12.41 15.13 27.86
N LYS A 16 13.46 15.68 27.24
CA LYS A 16 13.39 16.94 26.46
C LYS A 16 12.34 16.84 25.35
N ARG A 17 11.71 17.97 25.00
CA ARG A 17 10.75 18.03 23.89
C ARG A 17 11.46 17.78 22.56
N GLY A 18 10.76 17.13 21.63
CA GLY A 18 11.25 16.95 20.25
C GLY A 18 12.29 15.84 20.07
N VAL A 19 12.61 15.06 21.11
CA VAL A 19 13.58 13.96 21.03
C VAL A 19 13.11 12.78 20.17
N ILE A 20 11.80 12.65 19.94
CA ILE A 20 11.23 11.80 18.90
C ILE A 20 10.72 12.72 17.79
N SER A 21 11.17 12.51 16.57
CA SER A 21 10.76 13.23 15.37
C SER A 21 9.71 12.42 14.58
N VAL A 22 8.86 13.12 13.82
CA VAL A 22 7.95 12.53 12.85
C VAL A 22 8.46 13.02 11.50
N PRO A 23 8.80 12.14 10.55
CA PRO A 23 9.18 12.56 9.22
C PRO A 23 8.06 13.42 8.62
N ALA A 24 8.41 14.58 8.04
CA ALA A 24 7.43 15.51 7.47
C ALA A 24 6.47 14.84 6.48
N ALA A 25 6.96 13.82 5.77
CA ALA A 25 6.17 12.99 4.87
C ALA A 25 4.86 12.50 5.50
N TYR A 26 4.84 12.07 6.76
CA TYR A 26 3.62 11.56 7.41
C TYR A 26 2.50 12.61 7.52
N TYR A 27 2.85 13.89 7.74
CA TYR A 27 1.85 14.95 7.89
C TYR A 27 1.17 15.30 6.57
N PHE A 28 1.91 15.24 5.46
CA PHE A 28 1.38 15.57 4.14
C PHE A 28 0.86 14.34 3.38
N SER A 29 1.45 13.15 3.60
CA SER A 29 1.06 11.94 2.87
C SER A 29 -0.35 11.50 3.22
N ILE A 30 -0.73 11.53 4.50
CA ILE A 30 -2.09 11.12 4.93
C ILE A 30 -3.18 11.96 4.24
N PRO A 31 -3.21 13.30 4.33
CA PRO A 31 -4.25 14.08 3.66
C PRO A 31 -4.19 13.94 2.14
N VAL A 32 -2.99 13.87 1.53
CA VAL A 32 -2.85 13.66 0.08
C VAL A 32 -3.46 12.33 -0.35
N LEU A 33 -3.17 11.23 0.36
CA LEU A 33 -3.74 9.91 0.06
C LEU A 33 -5.26 9.89 0.23
N LEU A 34 -5.80 10.57 1.24
CA LEU A 34 -7.24 10.70 1.45
C LEU A 34 -7.92 11.53 0.35
N VAL A 35 -7.28 12.61 -0.13
CA VAL A 35 -7.79 13.39 -1.26
C VAL A 35 -7.78 12.56 -2.54
N ILE A 36 -6.69 11.84 -2.84
CA ILE A 36 -6.63 10.94 -3.99
C ILE A 36 -7.75 9.88 -3.91
N LEU A 37 -7.93 9.27 -2.74
CA LEU A 37 -8.99 8.29 -2.51
C LEU A 37 -10.39 8.90 -2.73
N ALA A 38 -10.64 10.10 -2.21
CA ALA A 38 -11.92 10.79 -2.39
C ALA A 38 -12.19 11.14 -3.86
N VAL A 39 -11.20 11.69 -4.57
CA VAL A 39 -11.29 12.02 -6.00
C VAL A 39 -11.61 10.76 -6.81
N MET A 40 -10.90 9.66 -6.54
CA MET A 40 -11.13 8.38 -7.22
C MET A 40 -12.54 7.83 -6.98
N LEU A 41 -13.04 7.89 -5.75
CA LEU A 41 -14.40 7.45 -5.43
C LEU A 41 -15.48 8.32 -6.09
N VAL A 42 -15.25 9.63 -6.18
CA VAL A 42 -16.20 10.57 -6.80
C VAL A 42 -16.18 10.45 -8.33
N ALA A 43 -15.02 10.21 -8.93
CA ALA A 43 -14.90 10.05 -10.38
C ALA A 43 -15.48 8.71 -10.86
N GLU A 44 -15.09 7.59 -10.22
CA GLU A 44 -15.44 6.25 -10.71
C GLU A 44 -16.74 5.70 -10.11
N GLY A 45 -17.04 6.08 -8.86
CA GLY A 45 -18.14 5.51 -8.08
C GLY A 45 -19.51 5.66 -8.73
N PRO A 46 -19.91 6.85 -9.22
CA PRO A 46 -21.21 7.04 -9.86
C PRO A 46 -21.41 6.15 -11.10
N GLY A 47 -20.39 6.06 -11.96
CA GLY A 47 -20.44 5.21 -13.16
C GLY A 47 -20.60 3.73 -12.82
N ILE A 48 -19.81 3.23 -11.87
CA ILE A 48 -19.91 1.84 -11.38
C ILE A 48 -21.28 1.58 -10.77
N LEU A 49 -21.81 2.51 -9.98
CA LEU A 49 -23.13 2.35 -9.34
C LEU A 49 -24.26 2.34 -10.38
N ARG A 50 -24.19 3.19 -11.40
CA ARG A 50 -25.13 3.19 -12.53
C ARG A 50 -25.09 1.86 -13.26
N ASP A 51 -23.91 1.42 -13.66
CA ASP A 51 -23.74 0.19 -14.46
C ASP A 51 -24.13 -1.06 -13.65
N TYR A 52 -23.91 -1.06 -12.33
CA TYR A 52 -24.42 -2.09 -11.42
C TYR A 52 -25.94 -2.09 -11.24
N GLN A 53 -26.60 -0.93 -11.39
CA GLN A 53 -28.07 -0.90 -11.42
C GLN A 53 -28.60 -1.48 -12.73
N ILE A 54 -28.02 -1.07 -13.85
CA ILE A 54 -28.39 -1.58 -15.19
C ILE A 54 -28.16 -3.10 -15.28
N SER A 55 -27.07 -3.62 -14.70
CA SER A 55 -26.76 -5.06 -14.74
C SER A 55 -27.81 -5.96 -14.06
N LYS A 56 -28.75 -5.41 -13.28
CA LYS A 56 -29.81 -6.19 -12.63
C LYS A 56 -31.01 -6.45 -13.54
N ASP A 57 -31.21 -5.59 -14.53
CA ASP A 57 -32.31 -5.66 -15.48
C ASP A 57 -31.91 -5.05 -16.84
N PRO A 58 -30.87 -5.63 -17.50
CA PRO A 58 -30.34 -5.07 -18.74
C PRO A 58 -31.33 -5.27 -19.90
N LEU A 59 -31.52 -4.21 -20.70
CA LEU A 59 -32.28 -4.22 -21.93
C LEU A 59 -31.45 -3.58 -23.05
N GLU A 60 -31.12 -4.36 -24.08
CA GLU A 60 -30.41 -3.88 -25.27
C GLU A 60 -31.38 -3.16 -26.23
N ILE A 61 -30.96 -2.01 -26.76
CA ILE A 61 -31.73 -1.22 -27.73
C ILE A 61 -30.99 -1.23 -29.06
N GLU A 62 -31.62 -1.78 -30.10
CA GLU A 62 -31.03 -1.88 -31.45
C GLU A 62 -31.08 -0.56 -32.22
N SER A 63 -31.99 0.36 -31.86
CA SER A 63 -32.27 1.59 -32.61
C SER A 63 -31.69 2.87 -31.98
N GLY A 64 -30.48 2.78 -31.41
CA GLY A 64 -29.77 3.92 -30.79
C GLY A 64 -28.49 4.31 -31.55
N ASP A 65 -28.10 5.58 -31.44
CA ASP A 65 -26.81 6.09 -31.94
C ASP A 65 -25.77 6.09 -30.82
N ILE A 66 -24.56 5.62 -31.15
CA ILE A 66 -23.42 5.52 -30.24
C ILE A 66 -22.23 6.18 -30.93
N ASN A 67 -21.76 7.29 -30.39
CA ASN A 67 -20.55 7.96 -30.86
C ASN A 67 -19.52 8.02 -29.73
N GLY A 68 -18.35 7.44 -29.90
CA GLY A 68 -17.38 7.36 -28.81
C GLY A 68 -15.96 7.05 -29.22
N SER A 69 -15.03 7.17 -28.27
CA SER A 69 -13.62 6.83 -28.48
C SER A 69 -13.00 6.22 -27.23
N CYS A 70 -12.13 5.22 -27.43
CA CYS A 70 -11.36 4.60 -26.36
C CYS A 70 -9.89 5.02 -26.44
N LYS A 71 -9.28 5.29 -25.28
CA LYS A 71 -7.86 5.65 -25.14
C LYS A 71 -7.21 4.78 -24.07
N THR A 72 -6.19 4.01 -24.46
CA THR A 72 -5.41 3.21 -23.52
C THR A 72 -4.14 3.94 -23.09
N ARG A 73 -3.98 4.17 -21.79
CA ARG A 73 -2.81 4.83 -21.17
C ARG A 73 -1.97 3.81 -20.43
N LYS A 74 -0.64 3.95 -20.57
CA LYS A 74 0.36 3.07 -19.92
C LYS A 74 0.16 1.56 -20.19
N ALA A 75 -0.50 1.23 -21.30
CA ALA A 75 -0.83 -0.14 -21.71
C ALA A 75 -1.65 -0.97 -20.70
N ILE A 76 -2.33 -0.31 -19.75
CA ILE A 76 -3.10 -0.99 -18.69
C ILE A 76 -4.43 -0.30 -18.34
N PHE A 77 -4.57 1.01 -18.55
CA PHE A 77 -5.80 1.75 -18.22
C PHE A 77 -6.47 2.19 -19.51
N THR A 78 -7.63 1.62 -19.83
CA THR A 78 -8.43 2.02 -20.98
C THR A 78 -9.59 2.88 -20.49
N THR A 79 -9.73 4.06 -21.09
CA THR A 79 -10.85 4.98 -20.87
C THR A 79 -11.65 5.11 -22.16
N CYS A 80 -12.93 4.78 -22.12
CA CYS A 80 -13.85 4.96 -23.24
C CYS A 80 -14.88 6.04 -22.87
N GLU A 81 -15.02 7.03 -23.74
CA GLU A 81 -16.01 8.10 -23.67
C GLU A 81 -17.01 7.86 -24.81
N ALA A 82 -18.31 7.87 -24.53
CA ALA A 82 -19.36 7.64 -25.51
C ALA A 82 -20.60 8.51 -25.25
N ASP A 83 -21.10 9.14 -26.31
CA ASP A 83 -22.36 9.86 -26.37
C ASP A 83 -23.44 8.93 -26.92
N LEU A 84 -24.49 8.75 -26.13
CA LEU A 84 -25.61 7.84 -26.40
C LEU A 84 -26.86 8.65 -26.70
N SER A 85 -27.49 8.38 -27.85
CA SER A 85 -28.79 8.95 -28.20
C SER A 85 -29.77 7.83 -28.57
N TYR A 86 -30.88 7.73 -27.84
CA TYR A 86 -31.85 6.64 -28.03
C TYR A 86 -33.28 7.09 -27.75
N GLU A 87 -34.24 6.40 -28.35
CA GLU A 87 -35.67 6.58 -28.07
C GLU A 87 -36.23 5.32 -27.42
N HIS A 88 -36.96 5.49 -26.32
CA HIS A 88 -37.63 4.39 -25.65
C HIS A 88 -39.02 4.82 -25.19
N ALA A 89 -40.04 4.03 -25.52
CA ALA A 89 -41.44 4.31 -25.20
C ALA A 89 -41.93 5.71 -25.64
N GLY A 90 -41.43 6.22 -26.79
CA GLY A 90 -41.80 7.52 -27.34
C GLY A 90 -41.10 8.72 -26.69
N VAL A 91 -40.10 8.49 -25.84
CA VAL A 91 -39.27 9.53 -25.20
C VAL A 91 -37.83 9.41 -25.70
N SER A 92 -37.25 10.51 -26.15
CA SER A 92 -35.84 10.58 -26.54
C SER A 92 -34.94 10.91 -25.35
N TYR A 93 -33.80 10.25 -25.30
CA TYR A 93 -32.79 10.39 -24.25
C TYR A 93 -31.42 10.63 -24.87
N THR A 94 -30.65 11.52 -24.25
CA THR A 94 -29.25 11.75 -24.57
C THR A 94 -28.42 11.59 -23.30
N LYS A 95 -27.36 10.79 -23.35
CA LYS A 95 -26.51 10.47 -22.20
C LYS A 95 -25.05 10.40 -22.61
N GLU A 96 -24.21 11.09 -21.85
CA GLU A 96 -22.76 10.95 -21.93
C GLU A 96 -22.32 9.87 -20.94
N VAL A 97 -21.50 8.94 -21.41
CA VAL A 97 -21.04 7.78 -20.64
C VAL A 97 -19.53 7.68 -20.75
N GLU A 98 -18.86 7.76 -19.61
CA GLU A 98 -17.44 7.46 -19.47
C GLU A 98 -17.26 6.15 -18.70
N VAL A 99 -16.44 5.25 -19.23
CA VAL A 99 -16.04 4.00 -18.57
C VAL A 99 -14.52 3.86 -18.59
N MET A 100 -13.93 3.78 -17.40
CA MET A 100 -12.52 3.41 -17.22
C MET A 100 -12.43 1.98 -16.73
N PHE A 101 -11.56 1.17 -17.32
CA PHE A 101 -11.29 -0.20 -16.88
C PHE A 101 -9.82 -0.59 -17.13
N VAL A 102 -9.37 -1.69 -16.52
CA VAL A 102 -8.01 -2.23 -16.70
C VAL A 102 -8.04 -3.27 -17.81
N ASP A 103 -7.35 -3.00 -18.92
CA ASP A 103 -7.30 -3.90 -20.06
C ASP A 103 -5.95 -3.79 -20.77
N PHE A 104 -5.52 -4.92 -21.31
CA PHE A 104 -4.27 -5.09 -22.07
C PHE A 104 -4.53 -5.23 -23.57
N HIS A 105 -5.80 -5.26 -23.99
CA HIS A 105 -6.17 -5.25 -25.39
C HIS A 105 -5.79 -3.92 -26.08
N SER A 106 -5.43 -4.03 -27.36
CA SER A 106 -5.21 -2.89 -28.24
C SER A 106 -5.99 -3.12 -29.54
N GLY A 107 -7.10 -2.42 -29.72
CA GLY A 107 -7.99 -2.58 -30.84
C GLY A 107 -9.32 -1.85 -30.63
N ASP A 108 -10.20 -1.95 -31.61
CA ASP A 108 -11.56 -1.41 -31.53
C ASP A 108 -12.44 -2.33 -30.68
N TYR A 109 -13.33 -1.72 -29.91
CA TYR A 109 -14.30 -2.43 -29.08
C TYR A 109 -15.67 -2.38 -29.76
N GLU A 110 -16.28 -3.54 -30.01
CA GLU A 110 -17.69 -3.56 -30.40
C GLU A 110 -18.56 -3.33 -29.16
N THR A 111 -19.54 -2.44 -29.28
CA THR A 111 -20.43 -2.14 -28.17
C THR A 111 -21.83 -1.77 -28.62
N GLY A 112 -22.84 -2.38 -27.99
CA GLY A 112 -24.25 -2.00 -28.09
C GLY A 112 -24.70 -1.06 -26.97
N LEU A 113 -25.86 -0.43 -27.16
CA LEU A 113 -26.51 0.46 -26.20
C LEU A 113 -27.42 -0.36 -25.26
N VAL A 114 -27.20 -0.22 -23.96
CA VAL A 114 -27.92 -0.96 -22.92
C VAL A 114 -28.56 -0.01 -21.92
N ILE A 115 -29.83 -0.21 -21.62
CA ILE A 115 -30.58 0.56 -20.63
C ILE A 115 -31.10 -0.35 -19.50
N SER A 116 -31.49 0.23 -18.37
CA SER A 116 -32.25 -0.49 -17.35
C SER A 116 -33.72 -0.60 -17.75
N ALA A 117 -34.28 -1.81 -17.74
CA ALA A 117 -35.68 -2.04 -18.07
C ALA A 117 -36.65 -1.31 -17.13
N LYS A 118 -36.29 -1.13 -15.86
CA LYS A 118 -37.10 -0.42 -14.87
C LYS A 118 -36.88 1.09 -14.87
N ASN A 119 -35.67 1.54 -15.17
CA ASN A 119 -35.29 2.96 -15.18
C ASN A 119 -34.62 3.31 -16.52
N PRO A 120 -35.40 3.60 -17.58
CA PRO A 120 -34.87 3.91 -18.92
C PRO A 120 -33.94 5.12 -18.99
N GLU A 121 -33.89 5.95 -17.94
CA GLU A 121 -32.95 7.08 -17.82
C GLU A 121 -31.49 6.65 -17.54
N LEU A 122 -31.29 5.40 -17.10
CA LEU A 122 -29.99 4.79 -16.89
C LEU A 122 -29.60 4.07 -18.18
N ALA A 123 -28.61 4.62 -18.88
CA ALA A 123 -28.02 4.03 -20.07
C ALA A 123 -26.51 3.87 -19.90
N THR A 124 -25.99 2.84 -20.55
CA THR A 124 -24.56 2.56 -20.65
C THR A 124 -24.29 1.82 -21.96
N ILE A 125 -23.02 1.64 -22.26
CA ILE A 125 -22.59 0.76 -23.35
C ILE A 125 -22.39 -0.65 -22.79
N SER A 126 -22.68 -1.68 -23.58
CA SER A 126 -22.48 -3.10 -23.21
C SER A 126 -21.08 -3.34 -22.62
N LEU A 127 -20.05 -2.69 -23.18
CA LEU A 127 -18.67 -2.75 -22.67
C LEU A 127 -18.54 -2.30 -21.21
N GLY A 128 -19.38 -1.35 -20.77
CA GLY A 128 -19.43 -0.88 -19.39
C GLY A 128 -19.96 -1.93 -18.41
N ILE A 129 -20.91 -2.77 -18.85
CA ILE A 129 -21.46 -3.89 -18.08
C ILE A 129 -20.47 -5.06 -18.11
N ASP A 130 -19.90 -5.37 -19.26
CA ASP A 130 -18.90 -6.42 -19.42
C ASP A 130 -17.69 -6.16 -18.53
N MET A 131 -17.22 -4.91 -18.46
CA MET A 131 -16.06 -4.54 -17.62
C MET A 131 -16.45 -4.17 -16.18
N LEU A 132 -17.72 -4.30 -15.77
CA LEU A 132 -18.20 -3.82 -14.47
C LEU A 132 -17.42 -4.42 -13.29
N TRP A 133 -17.19 -5.74 -13.30
CA TRP A 133 -16.47 -6.40 -12.20
C TRP A 133 -14.99 -6.06 -12.17
N ASN A 134 -14.35 -5.94 -13.34
CA ASN A 134 -12.99 -5.45 -13.44
C ASN A 134 -12.85 -4.05 -12.81
N ARG A 135 -13.82 -3.17 -13.06
CA ARG A 135 -13.89 -1.82 -12.46
C ARG A 135 -14.11 -1.85 -10.95
N ILE A 136 -15.07 -2.64 -10.48
CA ILE A 136 -15.35 -2.81 -9.04
C ILE A 136 -14.11 -3.34 -8.30
N ILE A 137 -13.45 -4.36 -8.83
CA ILE A 137 -12.26 -4.97 -8.22
C ILE A 137 -11.10 -3.98 -8.23
N THR A 138 -10.84 -3.33 -9.37
CA THR A 138 -9.76 -2.35 -9.49
C THR A 138 -9.95 -1.20 -8.50
N LEU A 139 -11.14 -0.60 -8.47
CA LEU A 139 -11.47 0.44 -7.51
C LEU A 139 -11.33 -0.07 -6.07
N GLY A 140 -11.85 -1.26 -5.77
CA GLY A 140 -11.77 -1.90 -4.46
C GLY A 140 -10.32 -2.10 -3.98
N VAL A 141 -9.41 -2.54 -4.87
CA VAL A 141 -7.99 -2.71 -4.57
C VAL A 141 -7.33 -1.36 -4.27
N PHE A 142 -7.59 -0.32 -5.07
CA PHE A 142 -7.04 1.01 -4.79
C PHE A 142 -7.60 1.59 -3.48
N VAL A 143 -8.91 1.42 -3.21
CA VAL A 143 -9.54 1.83 -1.95
C VAL A 143 -8.90 1.10 -0.77
N ALA A 144 -8.66 -0.21 -0.88
CA ALA A 144 -7.99 -0.97 0.16
C ALA A 144 -6.55 -0.48 0.37
N LEU A 145 -5.74 -0.35 -0.68
CA LEU A 145 -4.34 0.07 -0.57
C LEU A 145 -4.20 1.49 0.01
N LEU A 146 -4.96 2.45 -0.53
CA LEU A 146 -4.91 3.84 -0.10
C LEU A 146 -5.56 4.01 1.28
N GLY A 147 -6.69 3.36 1.53
CA GLY A 147 -7.43 3.42 2.79
C GLY A 147 -6.68 2.76 3.95
N PHE A 148 -6.29 1.48 3.81
CA PHE A 148 -5.51 0.79 4.83
C PHE A 148 -4.12 1.40 5.01
N GLY A 149 -3.48 1.85 3.93
CA GLY A 149 -2.20 2.58 3.99
C GLY A 149 -2.32 3.87 4.81
N SER A 150 -3.36 4.66 4.55
CA SER A 150 -3.66 5.89 5.30
C SER A 150 -3.96 5.61 6.77
N LEU A 151 -4.75 4.56 7.06
CA LEU A 151 -5.08 4.16 8.43
C LEU A 151 -3.85 3.68 9.21
N ALA A 152 -3.00 2.88 8.58
CA ALA A 152 -1.74 2.42 9.17
C ALA A 152 -0.81 3.61 9.47
N MET A 153 -0.65 4.54 8.53
CA MET A 153 0.12 5.76 8.74
C MET A 153 -0.47 6.61 9.87
N LEU A 154 -1.79 6.80 9.92
CA LEU A 154 -2.47 7.53 10.97
C LEU A 154 -2.25 6.89 12.34
N PHE A 155 -2.36 5.57 12.44
CA PHE A 155 -2.11 4.84 13.69
C PHE A 155 -0.66 5.02 14.17
N THR A 156 0.31 4.97 13.26
CA THR A 156 1.71 5.24 13.60
C THR A 156 1.93 6.70 14.03
N LEU A 157 1.28 7.67 13.38
CA LEU A 157 1.34 9.08 13.74
C LEU A 157 0.77 9.31 15.15
N ILE A 158 -0.44 8.82 15.41
CA ILE A 158 -1.10 8.91 16.73
C ILE A 158 -0.21 8.29 17.80
N ARG A 159 0.40 7.13 17.54
CA ARG A 159 1.32 6.48 18.48
C ARG A 159 2.52 7.37 18.80
N VAL A 160 3.16 7.97 17.80
CA VAL A 160 4.31 8.86 18.02
C VAL A 160 3.88 10.11 18.80
N LEU A 161 2.73 10.69 18.48
CA LEU A 161 2.19 11.86 19.18
C LEU A 161 1.88 11.54 20.65
N ARG A 162 1.24 10.39 20.93
CA ARG A 162 1.00 9.92 22.30
C ARG A 162 2.31 9.70 23.07
N ALA A 163 3.30 9.07 22.45
CA ALA A 163 4.61 8.88 23.06
C ALA A 163 5.24 10.23 23.42
N ARG A 164 5.28 11.19 22.47
CA ARG A 164 5.79 12.56 22.69
C ARG A 164 5.09 13.30 23.83
N LEU A 165 3.79 13.10 23.98
CA LEU A 165 3.02 13.72 25.06
C LEU A 165 3.45 13.15 26.43
N GLN A 166 3.58 11.83 26.52
CA GLN A 166 3.98 11.13 27.74
C GLN A 166 5.40 11.46 28.19
N LEU A 167 6.33 11.75 27.26
CA LEU A 167 7.72 12.10 27.59
C LEU A 167 7.87 13.30 28.55
N ARG A 168 6.85 14.15 28.63
CA ARG A 168 6.84 15.34 29.50
C ARG A 168 6.56 15.01 30.97
N HIS A 169 5.96 13.86 31.25
CA HIS A 169 5.61 13.47 32.60
C HIS A 169 6.77 12.67 33.22
N PRO A 170 7.14 12.90 34.48
CA PRO A 170 8.18 12.11 35.13
C PRO A 170 7.81 10.63 35.15
N ALA A 171 8.70 9.77 34.64
CA ALA A 171 8.51 8.32 34.64
C ALA A 171 9.86 7.61 34.81
N PRO A 172 9.89 6.35 35.28
CA PRO A 172 11.14 5.59 35.37
C PRO A 172 11.76 5.35 33.99
N LEU A 173 13.09 5.34 33.94
CA LEU A 173 13.86 5.11 32.72
C LEU A 173 14.49 3.72 32.73
N THR A 174 14.27 2.96 31.66
CA THR A 174 14.90 1.65 31.45
C THR A 174 15.84 1.70 30.25
N ILE A 175 17.10 1.39 30.47
CA ILE A 175 18.13 1.43 29.41
C ILE A 175 17.96 0.22 28.49
N ILE A 176 17.99 0.46 27.18
CA ILE A 176 17.89 -0.59 26.17
C ILE A 176 18.86 -0.36 25.00
N PRO A 177 19.34 -1.45 24.36
CA PRO A 177 20.12 -1.35 23.14
C PRO A 177 19.20 -1.23 21.91
N VAL A 178 19.50 -0.30 21.00
CA VAL A 178 18.79 -0.13 19.73
C VAL A 178 19.75 -0.17 18.55
N ALA A 179 19.29 -0.67 17.41
CA ALA A 179 20.09 -0.68 16.18
C ALA A 179 19.91 0.65 15.43
N LEU A 180 21.00 1.29 15.03
CA LEU A 180 20.99 2.43 14.12
C LEU A 180 20.82 1.94 12.68
N THR A 181 19.67 2.23 12.09
CA THR A 181 19.30 1.76 10.74
C THR A 181 19.63 2.76 9.63
N ALA A 182 19.68 4.05 9.96
CA ALA A 182 20.14 5.10 9.08
C ALA A 182 20.64 6.29 9.90
N VAL A 183 21.78 6.85 9.52
CA VAL A 183 22.34 8.08 10.08
C VAL A 183 22.67 8.98 8.89
N ALA A 184 22.09 10.17 8.85
CA ALA A 184 22.30 11.12 7.76
C ALA A 184 22.42 12.53 8.31
N GLU A 185 23.43 13.27 7.89
CA GLU A 185 23.53 14.69 8.23
C GLU A 185 22.70 15.53 7.25
N LYS A 186 21.84 16.40 7.78
CA LYS A 186 21.03 17.31 6.97
C LYS A 186 21.00 18.69 7.62
N ARG A 187 21.47 19.72 6.89
CA ARG A 187 21.51 21.12 7.37
C ARG A 187 22.16 21.26 8.76
N SER A 188 23.32 20.64 8.96
CA SER A 188 24.08 20.70 10.22
C SER A 188 23.39 20.07 11.44
N ARG A 189 22.40 19.20 11.21
CA ARG A 189 21.77 18.35 12.23
C ARG A 189 21.86 16.89 11.81
N LEU A 190 22.10 16.00 12.76
CA LEU A 190 22.16 14.57 12.48
C LEU A 190 20.76 13.97 12.58
N PHE A 191 20.24 13.46 11.47
CA PHE A 191 19.01 12.67 11.43
C PHE A 191 19.33 11.20 11.65
N VAL A 192 18.73 10.62 12.69
CA VAL A 192 18.99 9.23 13.08
C VAL A 192 17.69 8.44 13.08
N THR A 193 17.69 7.32 12.35
CA THR A 193 16.64 6.31 12.36
C THR A 193 17.13 5.08 13.10
N TYR A 194 16.40 4.67 14.12
CA TYR A 194 16.80 3.55 14.98
C TYR A 194 15.63 2.60 15.23
N ALA A 195 15.95 1.35 15.54
CA ALA A 195 14.97 0.29 15.73
C ALA A 195 15.26 -0.56 16.97
N ASP A 196 14.22 -0.91 17.71
CA ASP A 196 14.28 -1.88 18.81
C ASP A 196 14.27 -3.30 18.22
N THR A 197 15.43 -3.77 17.74
CA THR A 197 15.59 -5.10 17.11
C THR A 197 16.68 -5.96 17.74
N VAL A 198 17.42 -5.42 18.71
CA VAL A 198 18.65 -6.04 19.27
C VAL A 198 18.34 -6.96 20.45
N ARG A 199 17.50 -6.51 21.39
CA ARG A 199 17.14 -7.29 22.61
C ARG A 199 16.19 -8.46 22.32
N ASP A 200 16.06 -9.37 23.28
CA ASP A 200 15.17 -10.55 23.17
C ASP A 200 13.69 -10.14 23.13
N ALA A 201 13.24 -9.29 24.06
CA ALA A 201 11.89 -8.73 24.13
C ALA A 201 11.68 -7.54 23.17
N LYS A 202 12.17 -7.65 21.92
CA LYS A 202 12.15 -6.58 20.93
C LYS A 202 10.77 -6.29 20.36
N THR A 203 10.45 -5.01 20.21
CA THR A 203 9.21 -4.54 19.57
C THR A 203 9.31 -4.46 18.04
N LYS A 204 10.52 -4.47 17.46
CA LYS A 204 10.81 -4.24 16.04
C LYS A 204 10.34 -2.88 15.52
N ARG A 205 9.99 -1.95 16.41
CA ARG A 205 9.50 -0.62 16.06
C ARG A 205 10.66 0.28 15.66
N GLN A 206 10.41 1.12 14.68
CA GLN A 206 11.33 2.16 14.23
C GLN A 206 10.93 3.52 14.81
N SER A 207 11.94 4.30 15.14
CA SER A 207 11.84 5.66 15.66
C SER A 207 12.83 6.57 14.93
N PHE A 208 12.51 7.86 14.91
CA PHE A 208 13.31 8.87 14.22
C PHE A 208 13.66 9.97 15.21
N THR A 209 14.86 10.54 15.12
CA THR A 209 15.27 11.69 15.94
C THR A 209 16.21 12.61 15.19
N HIS A 210 16.26 13.88 15.62
CA HIS A 210 17.29 14.82 15.21
C HIS A 210 18.19 15.11 16.41
N LEU A 211 19.50 14.99 16.23
CA LEU A 211 20.49 15.46 17.18
C LEU A 211 20.91 16.89 16.82
N GLU A 212 21.26 17.66 17.84
CA GLU A 212 21.77 19.02 17.68
C GLU A 212 23.15 19.02 17.02
N ARG A 213 23.63 20.18 16.58
CA ARG A 213 24.88 20.29 15.82
C ARG A 213 26.06 19.79 16.69
N GLY A 214 26.84 18.86 16.15
CA GLY A 214 27.99 18.27 16.85
C GLY A 214 27.63 17.19 17.89
N ARG A 215 26.34 16.90 18.10
CA ARG A 215 25.90 15.79 18.98
C ARG A 215 25.83 14.48 18.22
N ILE A 216 26.29 13.41 18.85
CA ILE A 216 26.32 12.06 18.28
C ILE A 216 25.57 11.08 19.17
N PRO A 217 25.02 9.98 18.61
CA PRO A 217 24.39 8.96 19.44
C PRO A 217 25.43 8.23 20.29
N VAL A 218 25.05 7.80 21.49
CA VAL A 218 25.91 6.95 22.34
C VAL A 218 25.98 5.55 21.73
N VAL A 219 27.00 5.28 20.90
CA VAL A 219 27.25 3.96 20.32
C VAL A 219 27.99 3.10 21.34
N VAL A 220 27.41 1.96 21.67
CA VAL A 220 27.92 1.01 22.69
C VAL A 220 28.38 -0.31 22.09
N GLY A 221 28.19 -0.51 20.78
CA GLY A 221 28.59 -1.73 20.09
C GLY A 221 28.35 -1.68 18.60
N HIS A 222 28.81 -2.71 17.91
CA HIS A 222 28.43 -3.00 16.54
C HIS A 222 27.88 -4.43 16.46
N THR A 223 26.67 -4.57 15.93
CA THR A 223 26.25 -5.84 15.34
C THR A 223 26.73 -5.80 13.90
N GLY A 224 27.31 -6.86 13.33
CA GLY A 224 27.89 -6.87 11.97
C GLY A 224 27.03 -6.34 10.80
N LYS A 225 25.79 -5.89 11.05
CA LYS A 225 24.91 -5.16 10.15
C LYS A 225 24.64 -3.69 10.53
N HIS A 226 24.60 -3.34 11.82
CA HIS A 226 24.22 -2.01 12.31
C HIS A 226 24.97 -1.67 13.60
N ASP A 227 25.31 -0.39 13.76
CA ASP A 227 25.78 0.14 15.04
C ASP A 227 24.66 0.02 16.10
N ILE A 228 25.05 -0.35 17.32
CA ILE A 228 24.18 -0.45 18.47
C ILE A 228 24.36 0.80 19.30
N ALA A 229 23.28 1.57 19.43
CA ALA A 229 23.25 2.76 20.27
C ALA A 229 22.42 2.55 21.53
N LEU A 230 22.67 3.41 22.51
CA LEU A 230 21.95 3.44 23.78
C LEU A 230 20.66 4.25 23.63
N ALA A 231 19.56 3.66 24.06
CA ALA A 231 18.27 4.34 24.17
C ALA A 231 17.64 4.06 25.54
N VAL A 232 16.63 4.84 25.90
CA VAL A 232 15.84 4.66 27.12
C VAL A 232 14.37 4.44 26.80
N TRP A 233 13.77 3.51 27.50
CA TRP A 233 12.32 3.36 27.62
C TRP A 233 11.84 4.27 28.74
N HIS A 234 10.86 5.12 28.46
CA HIS A 234 10.29 6.05 29.44
C HIS A 234 8.93 5.54 29.89
N GLY A 235 8.84 5.02 31.12
CA GLY A 235 7.62 4.41 31.66
C GLY A 235 6.98 3.39 30.70
N ASN A 236 5.70 3.58 30.39
CA ASN A 236 4.94 2.72 29.47
C ASN A 236 4.80 3.31 28.05
N THR A 237 5.78 4.12 27.63
CA THR A 237 5.75 4.70 26.28
C THR A 237 5.87 3.63 25.20
N ALA A 238 5.29 3.89 24.02
CA ALA A 238 5.30 2.92 22.93
C ALA A 238 6.62 2.88 22.15
N LEU A 239 7.51 3.87 22.34
CA LEU A 239 8.70 4.08 21.54
C LEU A 239 9.88 4.51 22.44
N PRO A 240 11.09 3.94 22.23
CA PRO A 240 12.27 4.33 22.98
C PRO A 240 12.85 5.66 22.48
N VAL A 241 13.56 6.36 23.37
CA VAL A 241 14.27 7.62 23.08
C VAL A 241 15.76 7.37 23.00
N LEU A 242 16.36 7.71 21.86
CA LEU A 242 17.81 7.62 21.65
C LEU A 242 18.57 8.64 22.51
N LEU A 243 19.67 8.22 23.13
CA LEU A 243 20.54 9.09 23.93
C LEU A 243 21.65 9.73 23.09
N ASP A 244 22.02 10.95 23.46
CA ASP A 244 23.19 11.66 22.91
C ASP A 244 24.40 11.52 23.85
N ASP A 245 25.58 11.85 23.31
CA ASP A 245 26.89 11.76 23.98
C ASP A 245 27.00 12.52 25.30
N GLN A 246 26.12 13.50 25.57
CA GLN A 246 26.10 14.29 26.81
C GLN A 246 24.90 14.01 27.70
N LEU A 247 24.03 13.08 27.33
CA LEU A 247 22.75 12.81 28.00
C LEU A 247 21.85 14.06 28.16
N GLU A 248 21.95 15.04 27.26
CA GLU A 248 21.20 16.32 27.34
C GLU A 248 19.69 16.16 27.09
N ARG A 249 19.30 15.00 26.59
CA ARG A 249 17.89 14.61 26.37
C ARG A 249 17.15 14.22 27.64
N ILE A 250 17.87 13.92 28.73
CA ILE A 250 17.31 13.55 30.02
C ILE A 250 17.41 14.73 30.98
N ASP A 251 16.35 14.96 31.75
CA ASP A 251 16.28 16.00 32.78
C ASP A 251 17.08 15.61 34.05
N LEU A 252 18.41 15.57 33.91
CA LEU A 252 19.37 15.24 34.98
C LEU A 252 19.98 16.49 35.61
N SER A 253 20.27 16.41 36.91
CA SER A 253 21.16 17.38 37.56
C SER A 253 22.59 17.25 37.01
N ASN A 254 23.42 18.29 37.20
CA ASN A 254 24.82 18.26 36.74
C ASN A 254 25.61 17.11 37.38
N GLU A 255 25.34 16.81 38.66
CA GLU A 255 25.98 15.72 39.39
C GLU A 255 25.53 14.35 38.89
N GLU A 256 24.22 14.14 38.72
CA GLU A 256 23.65 12.89 38.20
C GLU A 256 24.16 12.62 36.77
N ARG A 257 24.27 13.66 35.95
CA ARG A 257 24.79 13.58 34.58
C ARG A 257 26.26 13.17 34.55
N ALA A 258 27.09 13.77 35.38
CA ALA A 258 28.51 13.42 35.47
C ALA A 258 28.71 11.95 35.88
N GLN A 259 27.92 11.46 36.85
CA GLN A 259 27.96 10.07 37.28
C GLN A 259 27.51 9.10 36.17
N ALA A 260 26.42 9.44 35.47
CA ALA A 260 25.91 8.62 34.37
C ALA A 260 26.93 8.54 33.21
N LEU A 261 27.50 9.68 32.81
CA LEU A 261 28.54 9.73 31.77
C LEU A 261 29.79 8.93 32.15
N ALA A 262 30.24 9.01 33.41
CA ALA A 262 31.37 8.22 33.90
C ALA A 262 31.11 6.72 33.81
N SER A 263 29.86 6.27 34.01
CA SER A 263 29.49 4.85 33.86
C SER A 263 29.42 4.36 32.41
N ILE A 264 29.21 5.27 31.45
CA ILE A 264 29.10 4.97 30.02
C ILE A 264 30.46 5.02 29.31
N ALA A 265 31.35 5.92 29.74
CA ALA A 265 32.68 6.13 29.17
C ALA A 265 33.49 4.86 28.87
N PRO A 266 33.63 3.86 29.78
CA PRO A 266 34.40 2.65 29.49
C PRO A 266 33.83 1.80 28.34
N MET A 267 32.50 1.80 28.17
CA MET A 267 31.84 1.05 27.09
C MET A 267 32.09 1.69 25.72
N VAL A 268 32.07 3.02 25.65
CA VAL A 268 32.34 3.78 24.42
C VAL A 268 33.82 3.72 24.05
N ALA A 269 34.72 3.82 25.03
CA ALA A 269 36.16 3.74 24.81
C ALA A 269 36.61 2.37 24.26
N SER A 270 36.01 1.29 24.78
CA SER A 270 36.26 -0.07 24.29
C SER A 270 35.89 -0.24 22.81
N GLN A 271 34.83 0.43 22.35
CA GLN A 271 34.43 0.44 20.95
C GLN A 271 35.29 1.35 20.07
N ALA A 272 35.80 2.46 20.59
CA ALA A 272 36.74 3.31 19.85
C ALA A 272 38.05 2.57 19.53
N GLN A 273 38.51 1.70 20.43
CA GLN A 273 39.70 0.86 20.23
C GLN A 273 39.45 -0.30 19.26
N GLU A 274 38.28 -0.95 19.28
CA GLU A 274 37.91 -1.96 18.28
C GLU A 274 37.62 -1.33 16.89
N GLY A 275 37.03 -0.13 16.87
CA GLY A 275 36.61 0.62 15.68
C GLY A 275 37.73 1.22 14.84
N SER A 276 38.96 1.34 15.38
CA SER A 276 40.16 1.69 14.59
C SER A 276 40.53 0.64 13.53
N SER A 277 39.90 -0.53 13.54
CA SER A 277 40.11 -1.58 12.53
C SER A 277 38.99 -1.71 11.48
N THR A 278 37.87 -0.98 11.63
CA THR A 278 36.71 -1.10 10.73
C THR A 278 35.95 0.22 10.59
N ALA A 279 36.66 1.29 10.21
CA ALA A 279 36.03 2.51 9.72
C ALA A 279 35.42 2.26 8.33
N GLY A 280 34.16 1.85 8.32
CA GLY A 280 33.38 1.68 7.11
C GLY A 280 31.93 1.56 7.50
N ALA A 281 31.24 2.70 7.64
CA ALA A 281 29.79 2.74 7.72
C ALA A 281 29.22 1.94 6.53
N ALA A 282 28.83 0.70 6.81
CA ALA A 282 28.27 -0.19 5.81
C ALA A 282 26.85 0.31 5.51
N ILE A 283 26.75 1.24 4.56
CA ILE A 283 25.57 1.32 3.71
C ILE A 283 25.42 -0.08 3.13
N LYS A 284 24.49 -0.90 3.62
CA LYS A 284 24.03 -2.02 2.79
C LYS A 284 22.64 -2.55 3.10
N LYS A 285 21.87 -2.45 2.02
CA LYS A 285 20.94 -3.42 1.45
C LYS A 285 19.80 -3.84 2.39
N GLN A 286 18.66 -3.25 2.04
CA GLN A 286 17.37 -3.93 1.91
C GLN A 286 17.47 -5.46 2.01
N PRO A 287 16.56 -6.14 2.76
CA PRO A 287 16.56 -7.59 2.97
C PRO A 287 17.02 -8.35 1.74
N GLY A 288 17.97 -9.27 1.92
CA GLY A 288 18.69 -9.91 0.81
C GLY A 288 17.74 -10.29 -0.32
N LEU A 289 18.10 -9.94 -1.55
CA LEU A 289 17.26 -10.06 -2.74
C LEU A 289 16.53 -11.41 -2.77
N LEU A 290 17.21 -12.50 -2.43
CA LEU A 290 16.64 -13.85 -2.36
C LEU A 290 15.44 -14.01 -1.41
N ARG A 291 15.46 -13.37 -0.23
CA ARG A 291 14.36 -13.49 0.74
C ARG A 291 13.18 -12.60 0.36
N ARG A 292 13.46 -11.43 -0.22
CA ARG A 292 12.41 -10.58 -0.82
C ARG A 292 11.80 -11.23 -2.06
N LEU A 293 12.64 -11.83 -2.89
CA LEU A 293 12.25 -12.59 -4.06
C LEU A 293 11.46 -13.82 -3.65
N GLY A 294 11.88 -14.56 -2.62
CA GLY A 294 11.13 -15.72 -2.11
C GLY A 294 9.74 -15.35 -1.60
N THR A 295 9.62 -14.28 -0.80
CA THR A 295 8.30 -13.79 -0.36
C THR A 295 7.47 -13.25 -1.53
N PHE A 296 8.08 -12.53 -2.46
CA PHE A 296 7.41 -12.04 -3.66
C PHE A 296 6.92 -13.19 -4.56
N VAL A 297 7.77 -14.18 -4.84
CA VAL A 297 7.44 -15.37 -5.63
C VAL A 297 6.34 -16.19 -4.94
N ALA A 298 6.38 -16.33 -3.62
CA ALA A 298 5.31 -17.01 -2.88
C ALA A 298 3.96 -16.27 -3.01
N ILE A 299 3.96 -14.93 -2.89
CA ILE A 299 2.76 -14.12 -3.08
C ILE A 299 2.26 -14.23 -4.52
N VAL A 300 3.16 -14.12 -5.51
CA VAL A 300 2.84 -14.25 -6.93
C VAL A 300 2.29 -15.65 -7.23
N ALA A 301 2.87 -16.71 -6.68
CA ALA A 301 2.39 -18.07 -6.87
C ALA A 301 0.97 -18.27 -6.30
N VAL A 302 0.67 -17.71 -5.12
CA VAL A 302 -0.68 -17.73 -4.55
C VAL A 302 -1.66 -16.98 -5.44
N ILE A 303 -1.28 -15.81 -5.96
CA ILE A 303 -2.11 -15.06 -6.90
C ILE A 303 -2.35 -15.86 -8.18
N ILE A 304 -1.31 -16.45 -8.77
CA ILE A 304 -1.43 -17.29 -9.97
C ILE A 304 -2.39 -18.47 -9.72
N ILE A 305 -2.26 -19.18 -8.60
CA ILE A 305 -3.14 -20.29 -8.26
C ILE A 305 -4.58 -19.82 -8.08
N ALA A 306 -4.79 -18.67 -7.41
CA ALA A 306 -6.13 -18.12 -7.23
C ALA A 306 -6.78 -17.68 -8.55
N VAL A 307 -6.02 -16.97 -9.39
CA VAL A 307 -6.48 -16.50 -10.71
C VAL A 307 -6.76 -17.68 -11.64
N PHE A 308 -5.85 -18.65 -11.72
CA PHE A 308 -6.03 -19.82 -12.57
C PHE A 308 -7.14 -20.74 -12.07
N GLY A 309 -7.27 -20.90 -10.75
CA GLY A 309 -8.38 -21.63 -10.15
C GLY A 309 -9.74 -20.97 -10.42
N TYR A 310 -9.79 -19.64 -10.35
CA TYR A 310 -10.99 -18.88 -10.72
C TYR A 310 -11.31 -19.00 -12.22
N TRP A 311 -10.30 -18.91 -13.09
CA TRP A 311 -10.48 -19.13 -14.53
C TRP A 311 -10.98 -20.54 -14.86
N LEU A 312 -10.41 -21.57 -14.23
CA LEU A 312 -10.88 -22.96 -14.37
C LEU A 312 -12.33 -23.10 -13.94
N TRP A 313 -12.69 -22.53 -12.78
CA TRP A 313 -14.08 -22.50 -12.32
C TRP A 313 -14.99 -21.79 -13.32
N TYR A 314 -14.55 -20.66 -13.89
CA TYR A 314 -15.32 -19.93 -14.88
C TYR A 314 -15.65 -20.80 -16.11
N VAL A 315 -14.62 -21.34 -16.78
CA VAL A 315 -14.84 -22.09 -18.03
C VAL A 315 -15.55 -23.43 -17.82
N THR A 316 -15.44 -24.04 -16.64
CA THR A 316 -16.02 -25.38 -16.38
C THR A 316 -17.34 -25.37 -15.62
N ALA A 317 -17.58 -24.38 -14.75
CA ALA A 317 -18.65 -24.45 -13.75
C ALA A 317 -19.45 -23.15 -13.57
N ALA A 318 -19.02 -22.00 -14.12
CA ALA A 318 -19.79 -20.77 -13.93
C ALA A 318 -21.21 -20.89 -14.50
N PRO A 319 -22.24 -20.35 -13.82
CA PRO A 319 -23.64 -20.51 -14.21
C PRO A 319 -24.02 -19.72 -15.47
N SER A 320 -23.17 -18.78 -15.91
CA SER A 320 -23.35 -17.97 -17.11
C SER A 320 -22.02 -17.78 -17.82
N GLN A 321 -22.06 -17.77 -19.15
CA GLN A 321 -20.92 -17.39 -20.00
C GLN A 321 -20.56 -15.90 -19.89
N PHE A 322 -21.54 -15.05 -19.58
CA PHE A 322 -21.38 -13.62 -19.37
C PHE A 322 -21.00 -13.34 -17.91
N ASN A 323 -19.76 -13.70 -17.57
CA ASN A 323 -19.20 -13.44 -16.26
C ASN A 323 -17.84 -12.74 -16.42
N SER A 324 -17.82 -11.42 -16.24
CA SER A 324 -16.58 -10.75 -15.85
C SER A 324 -16.42 -10.93 -14.34
N PRO A 325 -15.22 -11.26 -13.80
CA PRO A 325 -13.87 -11.26 -14.43
C PRO A 325 -13.46 -12.48 -15.27
N GLY A 326 -14.28 -13.53 -15.34
CA GLY A 326 -13.92 -14.80 -16.01
C GLY A 326 -13.63 -14.65 -17.51
N MET A 327 -14.48 -13.89 -18.23
CA MET A 327 -14.31 -13.57 -19.65
C MET A 327 -12.96 -12.91 -19.93
N ASP A 328 -12.61 -11.89 -19.16
CA ASP A 328 -11.36 -11.13 -19.29
C ASP A 328 -10.14 -12.03 -19.06
N LEU A 329 -10.20 -12.86 -18.01
CA LEU A 329 -9.14 -13.84 -17.73
C LEU A 329 -8.99 -14.85 -18.86
N ASN A 330 -10.09 -15.34 -19.42
CA ASN A 330 -10.04 -16.27 -20.54
C ASN A 330 -9.46 -15.61 -21.79
N ASN A 331 -9.87 -14.37 -22.10
CA ASN A 331 -9.34 -13.60 -23.22
C ASN A 331 -7.82 -13.35 -23.12
N MET A 332 -7.30 -13.19 -21.90
CA MET A 332 -5.87 -13.01 -21.65
C MET A 332 -5.05 -14.31 -21.68
N MET A 333 -5.70 -15.48 -21.73
CA MET A 333 -4.98 -16.75 -21.77
C MET A 333 -4.18 -16.90 -23.07
N PRO A 334 -3.03 -17.60 -23.05
CA PRO A 334 -2.35 -18.03 -24.27
C PRO A 334 -3.32 -18.73 -25.22
N ALA A 335 -3.15 -18.54 -26.53
CA ALA A 335 -4.12 -18.95 -27.55
C ALA A 335 -4.70 -20.35 -27.33
N ALA A 336 -3.85 -21.36 -27.10
CA ALA A 336 -4.29 -22.74 -26.86
C ALA A 336 -5.19 -22.91 -25.62
N LEU A 337 -4.93 -22.16 -24.55
CA LEU A 337 -5.75 -22.20 -23.33
C LEU A 337 -7.05 -21.39 -23.51
N ASN A 338 -7.00 -20.27 -24.22
CA ASN A 338 -8.17 -19.49 -24.56
C ASN A 338 -9.14 -20.30 -25.44
N GLU A 339 -8.64 -20.94 -26.51
CA GLU A 339 -9.43 -21.83 -27.38
C GLU A 339 -10.08 -22.97 -26.59
N TRP A 340 -9.29 -23.62 -25.71
CA TRP A 340 -9.82 -24.67 -24.84
C TRP A 340 -10.90 -24.15 -23.90
N GLY A 341 -10.70 -22.98 -23.30
CA GLY A 341 -11.68 -22.34 -22.43
C GLY A 341 -12.97 -21.99 -23.17
N CYS A 342 -12.85 -21.45 -24.39
CA CYS A 342 -13.98 -21.15 -25.27
C CYS A 342 -14.75 -22.41 -25.65
N ALA A 343 -14.07 -23.51 -25.99
CA ALA A 343 -14.72 -24.78 -26.27
C ALA A 343 -15.52 -25.31 -25.07
N ARG A 344 -14.99 -25.18 -23.84
CA ARG A 344 -15.72 -25.58 -22.61
C ARG A 344 -16.93 -24.73 -22.30
N LEU A 345 -16.87 -23.44 -22.60
CA LEU A 345 -18.04 -22.57 -22.51
C LEU A 345 -19.06 -22.93 -23.59
N GLN A 346 -18.62 -23.17 -24.82
CA GLN A 346 -19.48 -23.53 -25.95
C GLN A 346 -20.25 -24.84 -25.69
N GLU A 347 -19.59 -25.86 -25.14
CA GLU A 347 -20.24 -27.13 -24.76
C GLU A 347 -21.46 -26.92 -23.85
N ARG A 348 -21.50 -25.82 -23.10
CA ARG A 348 -22.52 -25.53 -22.08
C ARG A 348 -23.53 -24.48 -22.52
N PHE A 349 -23.16 -23.62 -23.46
CA PHE A 349 -23.94 -22.44 -23.84
C PHE A 349 -24.07 -22.26 -25.37
N ALA A 350 -23.92 -23.33 -26.15
CA ALA A 350 -23.91 -23.32 -27.63
C ALA A 350 -25.10 -22.59 -28.27
N ASP A 351 -26.28 -22.60 -27.62
CA ASP A 351 -27.50 -21.99 -28.13
C ASP A 351 -27.54 -20.46 -28.00
N GLY A 352 -26.55 -19.86 -27.33
CA GLY A 352 -26.44 -18.41 -27.11
C GLY A 352 -25.24 -17.76 -27.82
N PRO A 353 -25.19 -16.42 -27.85
CA PRO A 353 -24.04 -15.69 -28.41
C PRO A 353 -22.78 -15.96 -27.58
N ALA A 354 -21.62 -15.96 -28.24
CA ALA A 354 -20.35 -16.22 -27.59
C ALA A 354 -19.97 -15.07 -26.64
N PRO A 355 -19.38 -15.36 -25.47
CA PRO A 355 -18.88 -14.32 -24.57
C PRO A 355 -17.64 -13.63 -25.13
N PHE A 356 -17.37 -12.42 -24.64
CA PHE A 356 -16.16 -11.66 -24.97
C PHE A 356 -14.89 -12.52 -24.80
N GLY A 357 -14.00 -12.45 -25.80
CA GLY A 357 -12.80 -13.29 -25.87
C GLY A 357 -12.99 -14.67 -26.49
N CYS A 358 -14.23 -15.06 -26.82
CA CYS A 358 -14.59 -16.30 -27.53
C CYS A 358 -15.40 -16.07 -28.81
N THR A 359 -15.64 -14.82 -29.18
CA THR A 359 -16.37 -14.44 -30.39
C THR A 359 -15.50 -14.55 -31.65
N ALA A 360 -16.13 -14.93 -32.76
CA ALA A 360 -15.53 -14.86 -34.09
C ALA A 360 -15.54 -13.41 -34.62
N ALA A 361 -15.10 -13.21 -35.87
CA ALA A 361 -15.00 -11.88 -36.48
C ALA A 361 -16.35 -11.16 -36.66
N ASP A 362 -17.47 -11.84 -36.48
CA ASP A 362 -18.82 -11.28 -36.49
C ASP A 362 -19.31 -10.88 -35.08
N TYR A 363 -18.44 -11.00 -34.06
CA TYR A 363 -18.65 -10.61 -32.67
C TYR A 363 -19.87 -11.23 -31.97
N ARG A 364 -20.49 -12.24 -32.59
CA ARG A 364 -21.69 -12.93 -32.09
C ARG A 364 -21.53 -14.44 -32.09
N SER A 365 -20.93 -14.99 -33.14
CA SER A 365 -20.72 -16.43 -33.26
C SER A 365 -19.49 -16.90 -32.46
N TRP A 366 -19.48 -18.19 -32.12
CA TRP A 366 -18.33 -18.82 -31.45
C TRP A 366 -17.17 -18.99 -32.45
N LYS A 367 -15.95 -18.68 -32.01
CA LYS A 367 -14.73 -18.81 -32.83
C LYS A 367 -14.15 -20.22 -32.87
#